data_AF-A0A660NSF7-F1
#
_entry.id   AF-A0A660NSF7-F1
#
_cell.length_a   1.000
_cell.length_b   1.000
_cell.length_c   1.000
_cell.angle_alpha   90.00
_cell.angle_beta   90.00
_cell.angle_gamma   90.00
#
_symmetry.space_group_name_H-M   'P 1'
#
loop_
_entity.id
_entity.type
_entity.pdbx_description
1 polymer ?
#
loop_
_entity_poly.entity_id
_entity_poly.type
_entity_poly.pdbx_seq_one_letter_code
_entity_poly.pdbx_strand_id
1 'polypeptide(L)' 'MRKGRNTVLLLLSLLFSMAAVAQRHEILNKNIRSLQVVANKDWLALPIMELGNGMLDIDFDDLTHE' A
#
# COMPACT_ATOMS: atom_id res chain seq x y z
N MET A 1 -2.74 37.55 -18.68
CA MET A 1 -2.83 36.92 -17.35
C MET A 1 -3.43 35.51 -17.31
N ARG A 2 -4.37 35.10 -18.20
CA ARG A 2 -5.00 33.75 -18.13
C ARG A 2 -4.07 32.55 -18.39
N LYS A 3 -3.08 32.66 -19.30
CA LYS A 3 -2.18 31.55 -19.65
C LYS A 3 -1.28 31.09 -18.48
N GLY A 4 -0.63 32.03 -17.79
CA GLY A 4 0.24 31.70 -16.65
C GLY A 4 -0.48 31.05 -15.48
N ARG A 5 -1.74 31.43 -15.23
CA ARG A 5 -2.57 30.82 -14.17
C ARG A 5 -2.88 29.36 -14.44
N ASN A 6 -3.15 29.00 -15.70
CA ASN A 6 -3.41 27.60 -16.08
C ASN A 6 -2.13 26.75 -16.00
N THR A 7 -0.97 27.31 -16.39
CA THR A 7 0.32 26.62 -16.28
C THR A 7 0.68 26.34 -14.82
N VAL A 8 0.42 27.29 -13.91
CA VAL A 8 0.64 27.11 -12.46
C VAL A 8 -0.28 26.02 -11.89
N LEU A 9 -1.57 26.03 -12.26
CA LEU A 9 -2.51 24.99 -11.80
C LEU A 9 -2.11 23.59 -12.29
N LEU A 10 -1.63 23.47 -13.53
CA LEU A 10 -1.10 22.21 -14.07
C LEU A 10 0.13 21.71 -13.28
N LEU A 11 1.08 22.60 -13.00
CA LEU A 11 2.26 22.26 -12.19
C LEU A 11 1.89 21.79 -10.78
N LEU A 12 0.96 22.47 -10.11
CA LEU A 12 0.44 22.06 -8.81
C LEU A 12 -0.23 20.68 -8.85
N SER A 13 -1.02 20.39 -9.90
CA SER A 13 -1.67 19.08 -10.04
C SER A 13 -0.67 17.93 -10.24
N LEU A 14 0.42 18.16 -10.97
CA LEU A 14 1.48 17.15 -11.13
C LEU A 14 2.19 16.84 -9.81
N LEU A 15 2.51 17.86 -9.01
CA LEU A 15 3.19 17.68 -7.72
C LEU A 15 2.34 16.90 -6.71
N PHE A 16 1.02 17.11 -6.70
CA PHE A 16 0.10 16.35 -5.84
C PHE A 16 -0.06 14.88 -6.26
N SER A 17 0.15 14.55 -7.54
CA SER A 17 0.06 13.16 -8.01
C SER A 17 1.15 12.24 -7.45
N MET A 18 2.31 12.80 -7.06
CA MET A 18 3.40 12.04 -6.42
C MET A 18 3.11 11.67 -4.96
N ALA A 19 2.16 12.36 -4.30
CA ALA A 19 1.74 12.03 -2.94
C ALA A 19 0.75 10.86 -2.89
N ALA A 20 0.19 10.45 -4.04
CA ALA A 20 -0.58 9.22 -4.17
C ALA A 20 0.36 8.01 -4.23
N VAL A 21 1.06 7.77 -3.12
CA VAL A 21 1.87 6.57 -2.94
C VAL A 21 0.89 5.42 -2.72
N ALA A 22 0.83 4.49 -3.67
CA ALA A 22 0.03 3.26 -3.51
C ALA A 22 0.44 2.52 -2.23
N GLN A 23 -0.49 1.76 -1.64
CA GLN A 23 -0.30 1.03 -0.39
C GLN A 23 1.07 0.32 -0.38
N ARG A 24 1.97 0.81 0.46
CA ARG A 24 3.28 0.18 0.64
C ARG A 24 3.13 -0.90 1.70
N HIS A 25 3.80 -2.01 1.45
CA HIS A 25 3.98 -3.02 2.48
C HIS A 25 5.03 -2.49 3.47
N GLU A 26 4.55 -1.78 4.49
CA GLU A 26 5.39 -1.13 5.48
C GLU A 26 5.10 -1.70 6.87
N ILE A 27 6.16 -2.13 7.55
CA ILE A 27 6.10 -2.55 8.94
C ILE A 27 6.53 -1.35 9.80
N LEU A 28 5.57 -0.73 10.48
CA LEU A 28 5.81 0.46 11.31
C LEU A 28 6.37 0.12 12.69
N ASN A 29 6.08 -1.08 13.20
CA ASN A 29 6.55 -1.54 14.49
C ASN A 29 7.77 -2.44 14.34
N LYS A 30 8.91 -2.01 14.91
CA LYS A 30 10.19 -2.73 14.85
C LYS A 30 10.18 -4.14 15.47
N ASN A 31 9.21 -4.42 16.34
CA ASN A 31 9.07 -5.74 16.98
C ASN A 31 8.32 -6.74 16.09
N ILE A 32 7.61 -6.26 15.06
CA ILE A 32 6.92 -7.11 14.10
C ILE A 32 7.91 -7.60 13.04
N ARG A 33 7.95 -8.91 12.80
CA ARG A 33 8.80 -9.56 11.80
C ARG A 33 8.02 -10.59 11.01
N SER A 34 8.60 -11.07 9.92
CA SER A 34 8.04 -12.15 9.09
C SER A 34 6.60 -11.88 8.60
N LEU A 35 6.26 -10.61 8.31
CA LEU A 35 4.94 -10.27 7.79
C LEU A 35 4.67 -11.03 6.48
N GLN A 36 3.63 -11.84 6.50
CA GLN A 36 3.18 -12.66 5.41
C GLN A 36 1.74 -12.28 5.05
N VAL A 37 1.48 -12.16 3.75
CA VAL A 37 0.14 -11.91 3.22
C VAL A 37 -0.12 -12.93 2.12
N VAL A 38 -1.18 -13.72 2.29
CA VAL A 38 -1.58 -14.76 1.33
C VAL A 38 -3.03 -14.55 0.95
N ALA A 39 -3.31 -14.53 -0.36
CA ALA A 39 -4.69 -14.52 -0.85
C ALA A 39 -5.15 -15.95 -1.13
N ASN A 40 -6.36 -16.30 -0.73
CA ASN A 40 -7.03 -17.57 -1.05
C ASN A 40 -6.20 -18.82 -0.73
N LYS A 41 -5.32 -18.74 0.29
CA LYS A 41 -4.38 -19.80 0.67
C LYS A 41 -3.45 -20.27 -0.45
N ASP A 42 -3.23 -19.46 -1.48
CA ASP A 42 -2.29 -19.75 -2.56
C ASP A 42 -0.96 -19.01 -2.32
N TRP A 43 0.03 -19.76 -1.85
CA TRP A 43 1.35 -19.23 -1.48
C TRP A 43 2.25 -18.98 -2.69
N LEU A 44 1.87 -19.50 -3.87
CA LEU A 44 2.63 -19.37 -5.11
C LEU A 44 2.17 -18.19 -5.96
N ALA A 45 1.03 -17.60 -5.62
CA ALA A 45 0.45 -16.45 -6.31
C ALA A 45 0.69 -15.13 -5.57
N LEU A 46 0.52 -14.02 -6.29
CA LEU A 46 0.48 -12.69 -5.66
C LEU A 46 -0.73 -12.58 -4.73
N PRO A 47 -0.64 -11.81 -3.64
CA PRO A 47 -1.74 -11.63 -2.69
C PRO A 47 -2.80 -10.65 -3.23
N ILE A 48 -3.48 -11.05 -4.30
CA ILE A 48 -4.55 -10.31 -4.97
C ILE A 48 -5.80 -11.17 -4.96
N MET A 49 -6.95 -10.59 -4.62
CA MET A 49 -8.23 -11.29 -4.57
C MET A 49 -9.35 -10.44 -5.15
N GLU A 50 -10.44 -11.10 -5.56
CA GLU A 50 -11.66 -10.43 -5.99
C GLU A 50 -12.41 -9.83 -4.79
N LEU A 51 -12.96 -8.63 -4.99
CA LEU A 51 -13.77 -7.98 -3.96
C LEU A 51 -15.07 -8.78 -3.73
N GLY A 52 -15.32 -9.19 -2.50
CA GLY A 52 -16.50 -9.97 -2.12
C GLY A 52 -16.40 -11.47 -2.43
N ASN A 53 -15.30 -11.94 -3.03
CA ASN A 53 -15.08 -13.33 -3.38
C ASN A 53 -13.62 -13.75 -3.17
N GLY A 54 -13.17 -13.73 -1.92
CA GLY A 54 -11.86 -14.23 -1.54
C GLY A 54 -11.57 -14.00 -0.07
N MET A 55 -10.40 -14.45 0.36
CA MET A 55 -9.91 -14.27 1.72
C MET A 55 -8.44 -13.88 1.69
N LEU A 56 -8.05 -13.01 2.61
CA LEU A 56 -6.66 -12.60 2.81
C LEU A 56 -6.25 -13.07 4.20
N ASP A 57 -5.25 -13.95 4.24
CA ASP A 57 -4.58 -14.37 5.48
C ASP A 57 -3.38 -13.44 5.68
N ILE A 58 -3.32 -12.78 6.86
CA ILE A 58 -2.20 -11.91 7.25
C ILE A 58 -1.62 -12.45 8.56
N ASP A 59 -0.38 -12.91 8.49
CA ASP A 59 0.35 -13.49 9.63
C ASP A 59 1.67 -12.76 9.84
N PHE A 60 2.14 -12.70 11.09
CA PHE A 60 3.41 -12.08 11.44
C PHE A 60 3.90 -12.56 12.81
N ASP A 61 5.20 -12.43 13.03
CA ASP A 61 5.82 -12.65 14.33
C ASP A 61 5.82 -11.35 15.14
N ASP A 62 5.33 -11.36 16.37
CA ASP A 62 5.53 -10.29 17.34
C ASP A 62 6.63 -10.71 18.32
N LEU A 63 7.77 -10.00 18.28
CA LEU A 63 8.94 -10.29 19.10
C LEU A 63 8.92 -9.60 20.48
N THR A 64 7.79 -9.02 20.88
CA THR A 64 7.61 -8.60 22.26
C THR A 64 7.75 -9.80 23.19
N HIS A 65 8.51 -9.62 24.28
CA HIS A 65 8.57 -10.59 25.36
C HIS A 65 7.46 -10.20 26.33
N GLU A 66 6.43 -11.04 26.47
CA GLU A 66 5.57 -11.00 27.66
C GLU A 66 6.25 -11.69 28.85
#